data_AF-A0A1F9GKF3-F1
#
_entry.id   AF-A0A1F9GKF3-F1
#
_cell.length_a   1.000
_cell.length_b   1.000
_cell.length_c   1.000
_cell.angle_alpha   90.00
_cell.angle_beta   90.00
_cell.angle_gamma   90.00
#
_symmetry.space_group_name_H-M   'P 1'
#
loop_
_entity.id
_entity.type
_entity.pdbx_description
1 polymer ?
#
loop_
_entity_poly.entity_id
_entity_poly.type
_entity_poly.pdbx_seq_one_letter_code
_entity_poly.pdbx_strand_id
1 'polypeptide(L)'
;MKRLIFATVMAVLFFTLLNFVYCNLDDATFAYPVVFKFRIPVILSDGFRSIPLPLGFVLLLAFCFGMVAIALLEALPSLYKTLELRAKNKKIRELERELSISRQLAGIDKTTNPKS
;
A
#
# COMPACT_ATOMS: atom_id res chain seq x y z
N MET A 1 8.44 0.60 2.90
CA MET A 1 9.04 0.02 1.67
C MET A 1 9.66 -1.35 1.92
N LYS A 2 10.80 -1.49 2.62
CA LYS A 2 11.46 -2.80 2.85
C LYS A 2 10.55 -3.88 3.45
N ARG A 3 9.70 -3.52 4.41
CA ARG A 3 8.73 -4.45 5.03
C ARG A 3 7.62 -4.91 4.08
N LEU A 4 7.15 -4.02 3.20
CA LEU A 4 6.09 -4.33 2.24
C LEU A 4 6.65 -5.26 1.15
N ILE A 5 7.84 -4.95 0.63
CA ILE A 5 8.56 -5.83 -0.32
C ILE A 5 8.81 -7.20 0.31
N PHE A 6 9.27 -7.24 1.57
CA PHE A 6 9.49 -8.50 2.29
C PHE A 6 8.19 -9.30 2.45
N ALA A 7 7.07 -8.64 2.82
CA ALA A 7 5.77 -9.31 2.95
C ALA A 7 5.27 -9.84 1.59
N THR A 8 5.47 -9.11 0.50
CA THR A 8 5.12 -9.58 -0.85
C THR A 8 5.97 -10.78 -1.27
N VAL A 9 7.29 -10.74 -1.04
CA VAL A 9 8.19 -11.87 -1.35
C VAL A 9 7.83 -13.10 -0.53
N MET A 10 7.58 -12.93 0.78
CA MET A 10 7.13 -14.04 1.63
C MET A 10 5.77 -14.57 1.20
N ALA A 11 4.83 -13.71 0.82
CA ALA A 11 3.52 -14.14 0.32
C ALA A 11 3.64 -14.97 -0.96
N VAL A 12 4.51 -14.59 -1.90
CA VAL A 12 4.77 -15.39 -3.10
C VAL A 12 5.43 -16.73 -2.75
N LEU A 13 6.37 -16.74 -1.82
CA LEU A 13 7.06 -17.96 -1.40
C LEU A 13 6.08 -18.94 -0.73
N PHE A 14 5.26 -18.46 0.21
CA PHE A 14 4.20 -19.26 0.82
C PHE A 14 3.13 -19.69 -0.19
N PHE A 15 2.74 -18.82 -1.12
CA PHE A 15 1.85 -19.18 -2.22
C PHE A 15 2.41 -20.37 -3.00
N THR A 16 3.67 -20.33 -3.42
CA THR A 16 4.28 -21.42 -4.19
C THR A 16 4.36 -22.73 -3.42
N LEU A 17 4.76 -22.68 -2.13
CA LEU A 17 4.86 -23.85 -1.25
C LEU A 17 3.49 -24.48 -0.99
N LEU A 18 2.51 -23.67 -0.56
CA LEU A 18 1.17 -24.16 -0.26
C LEU A 18 0.48 -24.64 -1.54
N ASN A 19 0.67 -23.96 -2.68
CA ASN A 19 0.12 -24.38 -3.96
C ASN A 19 0.70 -25.74 -4.39
N PHE A 20 2.01 -25.94 -4.19
CA PHE A 20 2.63 -27.24 -4.43
C PHE A 20 2.02 -28.32 -3.53
N VAL A 21 1.82 -28.05 -2.25
CA VAL A 21 1.19 -28.99 -1.31
C VAL A 21 -0.26 -29.29 -1.73
N TYR A 22 -1.07 -28.27 -2.02
CA TYR A 22 -2.48 -28.44 -2.40
C TYR A 22 -2.65 -29.16 -3.73
N CYS A 23 -1.77 -28.94 -4.71
CA CYS A 23 -1.83 -29.65 -5.99
C CYS A 23 -1.36 -31.12 -5.91
N ASN A 24 -0.66 -31.51 -4.84
CA ASN A 24 -0.18 -32.88 -4.64
C ASN A 24 -0.95 -33.64 -3.54
N LEU A 25 -1.94 -33.00 -2.90
CA LEU A 25 -2.86 -33.68 -1.99
C LEU A 25 -3.96 -34.38 -2.78
N ASP A 26 -4.46 -35.48 -2.21
CA ASP A 26 -5.54 -36.27 -2.80
C ASP A 26 -6.82 -35.43 -2.98
N ASP A 27 -7.54 -35.63 -4.08
CA ASP A 27 -8.70 -34.82 -4.50
C ASP A 27 -9.82 -34.78 -3.43
N ALA A 28 -9.88 -35.78 -2.55
CA ALA A 28 -10.81 -35.80 -1.42
C ALA A 28 -10.55 -34.67 -0.39
N THR A 29 -9.33 -34.12 -0.38
CA THR A 29 -8.87 -33.14 0.61
C THR A 29 -8.85 -31.75 -0.03
N PHE A 30 -9.86 -30.93 0.28
CA PHE A 30 -10.00 -29.53 -0.16
C PHE A 30 -10.49 -29.25 -1.59
N ALA A 31 -10.89 -30.25 -2.39
CA ALA A 31 -11.49 -30.01 -3.71
C ALA A 31 -12.97 -29.57 -3.69
N TYR A 32 -13.52 -29.24 -2.51
CA TYR A 32 -14.90 -28.77 -2.40
C TYR A 32 -15.12 -27.51 -3.25
N PRO A 33 -16.05 -27.53 -4.23
CA PRO A 33 -16.27 -26.38 -5.11
C PRO A 33 -16.98 -25.27 -4.34
N VAL A 34 -16.35 -24.10 -4.28
CA VAL A 34 -16.95 -22.89 -3.71
C VAL A 34 -17.51 -22.06 -4.85
N VAL A 35 -18.81 -21.78 -4.81
CA VAL A 35 -19.50 -20.89 -5.76
C VAL A 35 -19.89 -19.61 -5.04
N PHE A 36 -19.33 -18.50 -5.47
CA PHE A 36 -19.69 -17.18 -4.98
C PHE A 36 -20.89 -16.64 -5.78
N LYS A 37 -22.00 -16.34 -5.10
CA LYS A 37 -23.15 -15.68 -5.70
C LYS A 37 -23.09 -14.20 -5.38
N PHE A 38 -22.54 -13.40 -6.29
CA PHE A 38 -22.53 -11.94 -6.15
C PHE A 38 -23.81 -11.37 -6.77
N ARG A 39 -24.68 -10.76 -5.94
CA ARG A 39 -25.81 -9.95 -6.40
C ARG A 39 -25.54 -8.49 -6.03
N ILE A 40 -25.23 -7.65 -7.02
CA ILE A 40 -25.15 -6.20 -6.86
C ILE A 40 -26.35 -5.59 -7.60
N PRO A 41 -27.39 -5.11 -6.90
CA PRO A 41 -28.71 -4.86 -7.49
C PRO A 41 -28.80 -3.67 -8.46
N VAL A 42 -27.77 -2.81 -8.55
CA VAL A 42 -27.87 -1.53 -9.30
C VAL A 42 -26.99 -1.49 -10.55
N ILE A 43 -25.94 -2.32 -10.63
CA ILE A 43 -24.90 -2.19 -11.67
C ILE A 43 -24.86 -3.44 -12.58
N LEU A 44 -25.34 -4.59 -12.11
CA LEU A 44 -25.25 -5.86 -12.84
C LEU A 44 -26.58 -6.63 -12.77
N SER A 45 -27.43 -6.40 -13.76
CA SER A 45 -28.74 -7.05 -13.95
C SER A 45 -28.60 -8.56 -14.21
N ASP A 46 -27.57 -8.95 -14.96
CA ASP A 46 -27.20 -10.35 -15.19
C ASP A 46 -26.08 -10.73 -14.23
N GLY A 47 -26.47 -11.27 -13.07
CA GLY A 47 -25.54 -11.61 -11.99
C GLY A 47 -24.38 -12.48 -12.46
N PHE A 48 -23.15 -12.10 -12.07
CA PHE A 48 -21.96 -12.89 -12.35
C PHE A 48 -22.12 -14.30 -11.76
N ARG A 49 -22.16 -15.31 -12.64
CA ARG A 49 -22.07 -16.71 -12.26
C ARG A 49 -20.58 -17.03 -12.09
N SER A 50 -20.11 -17.14 -10.85
CA SER A 50 -18.71 -17.50 -10.60
C SER A 50 -18.43 -18.94 -11.01
N ILE A 51 -17.23 -19.17 -11.56
CA ILE A 51 -16.71 -20.50 -11.82
C ILE A 51 -16.41 -21.14 -10.45
N PRO A 52 -16.84 -22.40 -10.20
CA PRO A 52 -16.53 -23.09 -8.96
C PRO A 52 -15.02 -23.18 -8.79
N LEU A 53 -14.50 -22.56 -7.73
CA LEU A 53 -13.08 -22.63 -7.37
C LEU A 53 -12.93 -23.61 -6.19
N PRO A 54 -11.90 -24.46 -6.18
CA PRO A 54 -11.69 -25.37 -5.06
C PRO A 54 -11.38 -24.58 -3.79
N LEU A 55 -11.94 -25.01 -2.66
CA LEU A 55 -11.81 -24.33 -1.36
C LEU A 55 -10.34 -24.09 -0.97
N GLY A 56 -9.44 -25.04 -1.27
CA GLY A 56 -8.00 -24.89 -1.01
C GLY A 56 -7.39 -23.66 -1.67
N PHE A 57 -7.74 -23.38 -2.93
CA PHE A 57 -7.27 -22.19 -3.64
C PHE A 57 -7.83 -20.90 -3.06
N VAL A 58 -9.09 -20.92 -2.63
CA VAL A 58 -9.72 -19.75 -1.97
C VAL A 58 -9.02 -19.42 -0.67
N LEU A 59 -8.72 -20.44 0.16
CA LEU A 59 -7.98 -20.27 1.41
C LEU A 59 -6.56 -19.75 1.19
N LEU A 60 -5.88 -20.28 0.17
CA LEU A 60 -4.53 -19.88 -0.18
C LEU A 60 -4.48 -18.42 -0.65
N LEU A 61 -5.42 -18.00 -1.49
CA LEU A 61 -5.57 -16.61 -1.90
C LEU A 61 -5.89 -15.71 -0.70
N ALA A 62 -6.83 -16.10 0.15
CA ALA A 62 -7.19 -15.34 1.34
C ALA A 62 -6.00 -15.14 2.29
N PHE A 63 -5.18 -16.18 2.49
CA PHE A 63 -3.97 -16.11 3.29
C PHE A 63 -2.93 -15.14 2.71
N CYS A 64 -2.67 -15.24 1.40
CA CYS A 64 -1.73 -14.36 0.71
C CYS A 64 -2.20 -12.90 0.72
N PHE A 65 -3.48 -12.66 0.45
CA PHE A 65 -4.08 -11.33 0.53
C PHE A 65 -4.03 -10.78 1.97
N GLY A 66 -4.27 -11.61 2.98
CA GLY A 66 -4.18 -11.22 4.38
C GLY A 66 -2.78 -10.72 4.75
N MET A 67 -1.72 -11.45 4.38
CA MET A 67 -0.34 -11.02 4.65
C MET A 67 0.01 -9.68 3.99
N VAL A 68 -0.42 -9.48 2.73
CA VAL A 68 -0.17 -8.23 2.00
C VAL A 68 -1.00 -7.08 2.59
N ALA A 69 -2.27 -7.32 2.95
CA ALA A 69 -3.16 -6.31 3.51
C ALA A 69 -2.69 -5.82 4.88
N ILE A 70 -2.21 -6.72 5.75
CA ILE A 70 -1.62 -6.34 7.05
C ILE A 70 -0.38 -5.46 6.85
N ALA A 71 0.52 -5.85 5.95
CA ALA A 71 1.71 -5.06 5.64
C ALA A 71 1.37 -3.68 5.04
N LEU A 72 0.28 -3.57 4.28
CA LEU A 72 -0.26 -2.31 3.77
C LEU A 72 -0.83 -1.44 4.88
N LEU A 73 -1.62 -2.03 5.78
CA LEU A 73 -2.20 -1.34 6.95
C LEU A 73 -1.11 -0.78 7.86
N GLU A 74 -0.04 -1.55 8.11
CA GLU A 74 1.12 -1.08 8.87
C GLU A 74 1.92 0.01 8.13
N ALA A 75 1.90 0.03 6.80
CA ALA A 75 2.60 1.03 6.02
C ALA A 75 1.85 2.37 5.94
N LEU A 76 0.52 2.38 6.09
CA LEU A 76 -0.31 3.60 6.02
C LEU A 76 0.17 4.71 6.98
N PRO A 77 0.37 4.49 8.29
CA PRO A 77 0.86 5.53 9.20
C PRO A 77 2.19 6.15 8.77
N SER A 78 3.08 5.34 8.19
CA SER A 78 4.38 5.82 7.70
C SER A 78 4.22 6.73 6.49
N LEU A 79 3.28 6.42 5.60
CA LEU A 79 2.98 7.22 4.42
C LEU A 79 2.39 8.57 4.81
N TYR A 80 1.44 8.60 5.77
CA TYR A 80 0.87 9.83 6.30
C TYR A 80 1.93 10.75 6.93
N LYS A 81 2.83 10.20 7.76
CA LYS A 81 3.94 10.97 8.34
C LYS A 81 4.87 11.55 7.27
N THR A 82 5.20 10.79 6.23
CA THR A 82 6.03 11.30 5.13
C THR A 82 5.34 12.40 4.31
N LEU A 83 4.02 12.30 4.09
CA LEU A 83 3.25 13.33 3.41
C LEU A 83 3.17 14.62 4.24
N GLU A 84 2.98 14.49 5.56
CA GLU A 84 2.95 15.62 6.47
C GLU A 84 4.31 16.35 6.53
N LEU A 85 5.41 15.60 6.62
CA LEU A 85 6.77 16.17 6.57
C LEU A 85 7.02 16.88 5.23
N ARG A 86 6.56 16.32 4.12
CA ARG A 86 6.72 16.92 2.79
C ARG A 86 5.92 18.22 2.65
N ALA A 87 4.71 18.27 3.22
CA ALA A 87 3.89 19.47 3.27
C ALA A 87 4.53 20.56 4.16
N LYS A 88 5.05 20.18 5.34
CA LYS A 88 5.77 21.10 6.23
C LYS A 88 7.03 21.66 5.58
N ASN A 89 7.85 20.83 4.93
CA ASN A 89 9.05 21.28 4.23
C ASN A 89 8.74 22.22 3.06
N LYS A 90 7.64 21.98 2.32
CA LYS A 90 7.20 22.90 1.26
C LYS A 90 6.83 24.27 1.84
N LYS A 91 6.09 24.30 2.96
CA LYS A 91 5.69 25.53 3.63
C LYS A 91 6.89 26.29 4.21
N ILE A 92 7.87 25.60 4.79
CA ILE A 92 9.12 26.22 5.26
C ILE A 92 9.84 26.90 4.10
N ARG A 93 9.95 26.22 2.94
CA ARG A 93 10.61 26.78 1.76
C ARG A 93 9.90 28.01 1.19
N GLU A 94 8.57 28.02 1.23
CA GLU A 94 7.76 29.18 0.86
C GLU A 94 7.99 30.35 1.82
N LEU A 95 7.98 30.09 3.14
CA LEU A 95 8.28 31.10 4.16
C LEU A 95 9.70 31.65 4.07
N GLU A 96 10.71 30.81 3.83
CA GLU A 96 12.10 31.24 3.60
C GLU A 96 12.20 32.17 2.39
N ARG A 97 11.44 31.88 1.32
CA ARG A 97 11.39 32.71 0.11
C ARG A 97 10.75 34.06 0.40
N GLU A 98 9.63 34.10 1.10
CA GLU A 98 8.98 35.35 1.53
C GLU A 98 9.89 36.19 2.44
N LEU A 99 10.63 35.55 3.35
CA LEU A 99 11.58 36.20 4.25
C LEU A 99 12.76 36.80 3.48
N SER A 100 13.28 36.09 2.47
CA SER A 100 14.36 36.59 1.62
C SER A 100 13.93 37.81 0.80
N ILE A 101 12.71 37.77 0.24
CA ILE A 101 12.14 38.88 -0.53
C ILE A 101 11.89 40.09 0.39
N SER A 102 11.36 39.86 1.60
CA SER A 102 11.14 40.93 2.59
C SER A 102 12.45 41.57 3.06
N ARG A 103 13.52 40.78 3.26
CA ARG A 103 14.84 41.32 3.61
C ARG A 103 15.46 42.16 2.49
N GLN A 104 15.31 41.71 1.24
CA GLN A 104 15.75 42.48 0.06
C GLN A 104 14.96 43.79 -0.10
N LEU A 105 13.64 43.75 0.09
CA LEU A 105 12.77 44.93 0.06
C LEU A 105 13.07 45.92 1.21
N ALA A 106 13.41 45.40 2.39
CA ALA A 106 13.80 46.19 3.56
C ALA A 106 15.21 46.83 3.42
N GLY A 107 15.94 46.56 2.34
CA GLY A 107 17.24 47.17 2.08
C GLY A 107 18.35 46.77 3.06
N ILE A 108 18.19 45.67 3.80
CA ILE A 108 19.17 45.16 4.78
C ILE A 108 20.27 44.35 4.07
N ASP A 109 20.85 44.90 3.00
CA ASP A 109 21.95 44.25 2.27
C ASP A 109 23.23 45.10 2.20
N LYS A 110 23.28 46.27 2.87
CA LYS A 110 24.51 47.08 2.93
C LYS A 110 24.73 47.82 4.24
N THR A 111 24.70 47.16 5.39
CA THR A 111 25.34 47.67 6.61
C THR A 111 25.45 46.58 7.67
N THR A 112 26.46 45.71 7.55
CA THR A 112 27.19 45.14 8.70
C THR A 112 28.38 44.33 8.18
N ASN A 113 29.30 45.03 7.51
CA ASN A 113 30.71 44.76 7.76
C ASN A 113 31.45 46.10 7.88
N PRO A 114 31.47 46.72 9.07
CA PRO A 114 32.37 47.83 9.31
C PRO A 114 33.73 47.28 9.76
N LYS A 115 34.69 47.42 8.84
CA LYS A 115 36.10 47.75 9.05
C LYS A 115 37.11 46.64 9.39
N SER A 116 38.18 46.76 8.59
CA SER A 116 39.59 46.36 8.72
C SER A 116 39.95 44.93 8.38
#